data_AF-A0A1D2QMZ8-F1
#
_entry.id   AF-A0A1D2QMZ8-F1
#
_cell.length_a   1.000
_cell.length_b   1.000
_cell.length_c   1.000
_cell.angle_alpha   90.00
_cell.angle_beta   90.00
_cell.angle_gamma   90.00
#
_symmetry.space_group_name_H-M   'P 1'
#
loop_
_entity.id
_entity.type
_entity.pdbx_description
1 polymer ?
#
loop_
_entity_poly.entity_id
_entity_poly.type
_entity_poly.pdbx_seq_one_letter_code
_entity_poly.pdbx_strand_id
1 'polypeptide(L)' 'MVPQAMASDHVDGEITIEHPVSDLSDLYAFPSPTDPKRLVLILNSYPLVPSNGHFSDRLTYSFLIKPLTIKG' A
#
# COMPACT_ATOMS: atom_id res chain seq x y z
N MET A 1 -9.81 22.02 6.43
CA MET A 1 -8.45 21.65 6.83
C MET A 1 -8.30 20.16 6.59
N VAL A 2 -7.25 19.73 5.90
CA VAL A 2 -6.91 18.31 5.79
C VAL A 2 -6.28 17.91 7.13
N PRO A 3 -6.71 16.82 7.79
CA PRO A 3 -6.06 16.35 9.01
C PRO A 3 -4.58 16.11 8.73
N GLN A 4 -3.70 16.76 9.50
CA GLN A 4 -2.27 16.47 9.46
C GLN A 4 -2.02 15.27 10.38
N ALA A 5 -1.47 14.20 9.81
CA ALA A 5 -0.93 13.10 10.59
C ALA A 5 0.58 13.04 10.40
N MET A 6 1.28 12.68 11.46
CA MET A 6 2.71 12.44 11.44
C MET A 6 2.94 10.94 11.28
N ALA A 7 3.78 10.57 10.31
CA ALA A 7 4.27 9.21 10.12
C ALA A 7 5.79 9.27 9.93
N SER A 8 6.50 8.19 10.25
CA SER A 8 7.88 8.02 9.82
C SER A 8 7.86 7.74 8.32
N ASP A 9 8.82 8.31 7.60
CA ASP A 9 9.15 7.86 6.26
C ASP A 9 9.96 6.55 6.34
N HIS A 10 9.98 5.79 5.25
CA HIS A 10 10.81 4.58 5.15
C HIS A 10 12.21 4.94 4.63
N VAL A 11 12.29 5.84 3.64
CA VAL A 11 13.50 6.36 2.98
C VAL A 11 14.47 5.23 2.61
N ASP A 12 13.96 4.30 1.81
CA ASP A 12 14.76 3.16 1.31
C ASP A 12 15.82 3.55 0.26
N GLY A 13 15.78 4.76 -0.31
CA GLY A 13 16.79 5.25 -1.25
C GLY A 13 16.39 6.53 -2.00
N GLU A 14 17.14 6.85 -3.04
CA GLU A 14 16.98 8.10 -3.81
C GLU A 14 15.57 8.24 -4.42
N ILE A 15 14.97 7.14 -4.87
CA ILE A 15 13.61 7.15 -5.45
C ILE A 15 12.55 7.53 -4.41
N THR A 16 12.63 7.00 -3.18
CA THR A 16 11.63 7.28 -2.13
C THR A 16 11.80 8.68 -1.54
N ILE A 17 13.01 9.24 -1.57
CA ILE A 17 13.29 10.65 -1.25
C ILE A 17 12.68 11.58 -2.29
N GLU A 18 12.90 11.32 -3.58
CA GLU A 18 12.45 12.20 -4.67
C GLU A 18 10.96 12.07 -4.97
N HIS A 19 10.34 10.93 -4.63
CA HIS A 19 8.94 10.66 -4.87
C HIS A 19 8.24 10.15 -3.60
N PRO A 20 7.81 11.06 -2.69
CA PRO A 20 7.22 10.69 -1.40
C PRO A 20 6.00 9.76 -1.50
N VAL A 21 5.26 9.81 -2.60
CA VAL A 21 4.15 8.88 -2.84
C VAL A 21 4.63 7.42 -2.95
N SER A 22 5.83 7.18 -3.48
CA SER A 22 6.43 5.83 -3.51
C SER A 22 6.88 5.34 -2.15
N ASP A 23 7.34 6.26 -1.29
CA ASP A 23 7.76 5.93 0.09
C ASP A 23 6.57 5.50 0.96
N LEU A 24 5.40 6.07 0.69
CA LEU A 24 4.19 5.90 1.49
C LEU A 24 3.13 4.98 0.81
N SER A 25 3.49 4.34 -0.31
CA SER A 25 2.68 3.32 -0.95
C SER A 25 2.99 1.95 -0.33
N ASP A 26 2.09 1.43 0.47
CA ASP A 26 2.26 0.22 1.26
C ASP A 26 1.39 -0.95 0.74
N LEU A 27 1.89 -2.17 0.93
CA LEU A 27 1.14 -3.41 0.72
C LEU A 27 0.74 -4.02 2.06
N TYR A 28 -0.56 -4.19 2.27
CA TYR A 28 -1.10 -4.93 3.41
C TYR A 28 -1.72 -6.25 2.94
N ALA A 29 -1.41 -7.33 3.65
CA ALA A 29 -1.96 -8.66 3.40
C ALA A 29 -2.35 -9.31 4.74
N PHE A 30 -3.64 -9.58 4.94
CA PHE A 30 -4.14 -10.15 6.18
C PHE A 30 -5.42 -10.96 5.98
N PRO A 31 -5.76 -11.91 6.87
CA PRO A 31 -7.03 -12.62 6.81
C PRO A 31 -8.22 -11.68 7.01
N SER A 32 -9.33 -11.89 6.30
CA SER A 32 -10.53 -11.07 6.51
C SER A 32 -11.03 -11.19 7.96
N PRO A 33 -11.36 -10.07 8.63
CA PRO A 33 -11.87 -10.07 10.00
C PRO A 33 -13.26 -10.72 10.11
N THR A 34 -13.99 -10.86 9.01
CA THR A 34 -15.31 -11.52 8.97
C THR A 34 -15.27 -12.96 8.47
N ASP A 35 -14.20 -13.36 7.78
CA ASP A 35 -14.02 -14.72 7.25
C ASP A 35 -12.52 -15.05 7.10
N PRO A 36 -11.90 -15.76 8.05
CA PRO A 36 -10.47 -16.03 8.04
C PRO A 36 -10.01 -16.91 6.87
N LYS A 37 -10.92 -17.49 6.08
CA LYS A 37 -10.59 -18.23 4.85
C LYS A 37 -10.33 -17.32 3.65
N ARG A 38 -10.59 -16.02 3.76
CA ARG A 38 -10.37 -15.04 2.69
C ARG A 38 -9.15 -14.19 3.00
N LEU A 39 -8.28 -14.02 1.99
CA LEU A 39 -7.18 -13.06 2.04
C LEU A 39 -7.67 -11.68 1.61
N VAL A 40 -7.38 -10.67 2.42
CA VAL A 40 -7.54 -9.26 2.07
C VAL A 40 -6.18 -8.72 1.66
N LEU A 41 -6.15 -8.06 0.51
CA LEU A 41 -4.97 -7.36 -0.02
C LEU A 41 -5.34 -5.89 -0.18
N ILE A 42 -4.46 -4.99 0.29
CA ILE A 42 -4.60 -3.55 0.12
C ILE A 42 -3.28 -3.02 -0.41
N LEU A 43 -3.34 -2.23 -1.49
CA LEU A 43 -2.23 -1.44 -1.99
C LEU A 43 -2.75 0.00 -2.08
N ASN A 44 -2.29 0.87 -1.19
CA ASN A 44 -2.74 2.26 -1.14
C ASN A 44 -1.94 3.14 -2.12
N SER A 45 -2.46 4.33 -2.40
CA SER A 45 -1.68 5.38 -3.07
C SER A 45 -0.80 6.12 -2.05
N TYR A 46 -1.40 6.62 -0.97
CA TYR A 46 -0.71 7.24 0.16
C TYR A 46 -1.67 7.36 1.36
N PRO A 47 -1.15 7.45 2.59
CA PRO A 47 -1.96 7.55 3.81
C PRO A 47 -2.86 8.78 3.79
N LEU A 48 -4.06 8.64 4.37
CA LEU A 48 -5.02 9.74 4.53
C LEU A 48 -5.33 10.49 3.22
N VAL A 49 -5.41 9.75 2.12
CA VAL A 49 -5.69 10.31 0.80
C VAL A 49 -6.98 11.17 0.82
N PRO A 50 -6.91 12.46 0.43
CA PRO A 50 -8.09 13.33 0.39
C PRO A 50 -9.00 12.95 -0.79
N SER A 51 -10.20 13.54 -0.86
CA SER A 51 -11.17 13.25 -1.93
C SER A 51 -10.68 13.60 -3.34
N ASN A 52 -9.70 14.49 -3.46
CA ASN A 52 -9.01 14.83 -4.71
C ASN A 52 -7.69 14.06 -4.89
N GLY A 53 -7.51 12.94 -4.17
CA GLY A 53 -6.32 12.11 -4.30
C GLY A 53 -6.19 11.46 -5.66
N HIS A 54 -4.99 10.93 -5.94
CA HIS A 54 -4.63 10.41 -7.26
C HIS A 54 -3.74 9.18 -7.17
N PHE A 55 -3.68 8.44 -8.27
CA PHE A 55 -2.60 7.48 -8.53
C PHE A 55 -1.42 8.23 -9.15
N SER A 56 -0.20 7.91 -8.73
CA SER A 56 0.99 8.44 -9.37
C SER A 56 1.17 7.81 -10.76
N ASP A 57 1.48 8.64 -11.77
CA ASP A 57 1.84 8.19 -13.12
C ASP A 57 3.25 7.57 -13.20
N ARG A 58 4.03 7.67 -12.11
CA ARG A 58 5.37 7.08 -11.98
C ARG A 58 5.36 5.71 -11.32
N LEU A 59 4.21 5.24 -10.83
CA LEU A 59 4.10 3.97 -10.11
C LEU A 59 3.19 2.99 -10.85
N THR A 60 3.56 1.71 -10.79
CA THR A 60 2.71 0.60 -11.22
C THR A 60 2.14 -0.08 -10.00
N TYR A 61 0.81 -0.08 -9.89
CA TYR A 61 0.08 -0.69 -8.79
C TYR A 61 -0.44 -2.06 -9.22
N SER A 62 0.22 -3.14 -8.82
CA SER A 62 -0.16 -4.49 -9.26
C SER A 62 -0.06 -5.51 -8.15
N PHE A 63 -1.09 -6.35 -8.01
CA PHE A 63 -1.01 -7.58 -7.22
C PHE A 63 -0.60 -8.74 -8.12
N LEU A 64 0.49 -9.41 -7.77
CA LEU A 64 0.83 -10.71 -8.33
C LEU A 64 0.45 -11.79 -7.32
N ILE A 65 -0.64 -12.53 -7.60
CA ILE A 65 -1.16 -13.57 -6.72
C ILE A 65 -0.89 -14.93 -7.36
N LYS A 66 -0.15 -15.78 -6.65
CA LYS A 66 0.10 -17.17 -7.06
C LYS A 66 -0.59 -18.12 -6.09
N PRO A 67 -1.58 -18.91 -6.53
CA PRO A 67 -2.13 -19.98 -5.71
C PRO A 67 -1.02 -20.96 -5.34
N LEU A 68 -0.88 -21.26 -4.05
CA LEU A 68 0.06 -22.25 -3.56
C LEU A 68 -0.71 -23.42 -2.95
N THR A 69 -0.38 -24.64 -3.36
CA THR A 69 -0.80 -25.86 -2.66
C THR A 69 0.30 -26.21 -1.68
N ILE A 70 0.02 -26.06 -0.38
CA ILE A 70 0.93 -26.53 0.67
C ILE A 70 0.73 -28.04 0.78
N LYS A 71 1.76 -28.83 0.48
CA LYS A 71 1.79 -30.26 0.80
C LYS A 71 2.33 -30.41 2.22
N GLY A 72 1.58 -31.10 3.08
CA GLY A 72 2.03 -31.54 4.40
C GLY A 72 2.93 -32.74 4.33
#